data_AF-A0AAD9ZSU4-F1
#
_entry.id   AF-A0AAD9ZSU4-F1
#
_cell.length_a   1.000
_cell.length_b   1.000
_cell.length_c   1.000
_cell.angle_alpha   90.00
_cell.angle_beta   90.00
_cell.angle_gamma   90.00
#
_symmetry.space_group_name_H-M   'P 1'
#
loop_
_entity.id
_entity.type
_entity.pdbx_description
1 polymer ?
#
loop_
_entity_poly.entity_id
_entity_poly.type
_entity_poly.pdbx_seq_one_letter_code
_entity_poly.pdbx_strand_id
1 'polypeptide(L)'
;MYTLGALSIATKQPSRELMNKPPVGRTVPLITNNMLRNILAQSMYQIVVLLTFQFRGESIFGLNEKVKDTMVFNIFVLCQVFNEINKRKFEGENVYEWICKNKLFLGIIGITIVVQVVIVEFLNKFANTERLNWGQWSSCIGIAAVSWPIGSQVVMCML
;
A
#
# COMPACT_ATOMS: atom_id res chain seq x y z
N MET A 1 -4.45 3.62 9.62
CA MET A 1 -3.80 2.55 8.82
C MET A 1 -3.09 1.52 9.69
N TYR A 2 -2.16 1.94 10.56
CA TYR A 2 -1.36 1.02 11.38
C TYR A 2 -2.16 0.00 12.21
N THR A 3 -3.25 0.42 12.84
CA THR A 3 -4.08 -0.48 13.69
C THR A 3 -4.79 -1.57 12.89
N LEU A 4 -5.36 -1.21 11.73
CA LEU A 4 -6.09 -2.16 10.87
C LEU A 4 -5.13 -3.13 10.18
N GLY A 5 -3.96 -2.65 9.73
CA GLY A 5 -2.92 -3.52 9.18
C GLY A 5 -2.31 -4.47 10.22
N ALA A 6 -2.12 -4.01 11.46
CA ALA A 6 -1.67 -4.90 12.54
C ALA A 6 -2.71 -5.99 12.85
N LEU A 7 -4.00 -5.63 12.85
CA LEU A 7 -5.10 -6.57 13.03
C LEU A 7 -5.20 -7.57 11.85
N SER A 8 -4.95 -7.12 10.62
CA SER A 8 -4.97 -7.97 9.41
C SER A 8 -3.90 -9.06 9.44
N ILE A 9 -2.75 -8.76 10.04
CA ILE A 9 -1.62 -9.68 10.23
C ILE A 9 -1.91 -10.63 11.39
N ALA A 10 -2.43 -10.11 12.51
CA ALA A 10 -2.75 -10.91 13.71
C ALA A 10 -3.86 -11.95 13.48
N THR A 11 -4.80 -11.67 12.57
CA THR A 11 -5.95 -12.55 12.27
C THR A 11 -5.67 -13.59 11.19
N LYS A 12 -4.42 -13.71 10.72
CA LYS A 12 -4.04 -14.65 9.68
C LYS A 12 -4.12 -16.10 10.20
N GLN A 13 -4.86 -16.95 9.49
CA GLN A 13 -4.92 -18.38 9.80
C GLN A 13 -3.55 -19.03 9.53
N PRO A 14 -3.12 -20.00 10.37
CA PRO A 14 -1.83 -20.66 10.19
C PRO A 14 -1.80 -21.41 8.86
N SER A 15 -0.82 -21.11 8.00
CA SER A 15 -0.60 -21.88 6.77
C SER A 15 0.01 -23.23 7.12
N ARG A 16 -0.52 -24.31 6.51
CA ARG A 16 -0.03 -25.69 6.72
C ARG A 16 1.42 -25.85 6.30
N GLU A 17 1.91 -24.99 5.39
CA GLU A 17 3.31 -24.98 4.95
C GLU A 17 4.29 -24.55 6.06
N LEU A 18 3.84 -23.74 7.05
CA LEU A 18 4.69 -23.42 8.20
C LEU A 18 5.05 -24.66 9.02
N MET A 19 4.20 -25.69 8.99
CA MET A 19 4.40 -26.93 9.76
C MET A 19 5.51 -27.80 9.18
N ASN A 20 5.85 -27.63 7.90
CA ASN A 20 6.93 -28.33 7.21
C ASN A 20 8.27 -27.58 7.29
N LYS A 21 8.29 -26.35 7.83
CA LYS A 21 9.52 -25.56 7.99
C LYS A 21 10.20 -25.89 9.32
N PRO A 22 11.55 -25.97 9.36
CA PRO A 22 12.28 -26.18 10.61
C PRO A 22 12.05 -25.02 11.59
N PRO A 23 12.12 -25.26 12.91
CA PRO A 23 11.86 -24.24 13.92
C PRO A 23 12.88 -23.10 13.82
N VAL A 24 12.39 -21.87 13.92
CA VAL A 24 13.24 -20.66 13.94
C VAL A 24 14.06 -20.61 15.24
N GLY A 25 15.36 -20.39 15.13
CA GLY A 25 16.26 -20.28 16.28
C GLY A 25 16.03 -18.99 17.07
N ARG A 26 16.20 -19.02 18.41
CA ARG A 26 16.01 -17.83 19.28
C ARG A 26 16.93 -16.64 18.97
N THR A 27 18.02 -16.88 18.25
CA THR A 27 19.04 -15.89 17.86
C THR A 27 18.89 -15.36 16.44
N VAL A 28 17.90 -15.83 15.66
CA VAL A 28 17.70 -15.31 14.31
C VAL A 28 17.10 -13.90 14.34
N PRO A 29 17.62 -12.95 13.55
CA PRO A 29 17.08 -11.60 13.51
C PRO A 29 15.67 -11.60 12.93
N LEU A 30 14.76 -10.87 13.59
CA LEU A 30 13.34 -10.75 13.19
C LEU A 30 13.17 -10.05 11.83
N ILE A 31 14.16 -9.24 11.44
CA ILE A 31 14.25 -8.56 10.14
C ILE A 31 15.46 -9.11 9.40
N THR A 32 15.23 -9.85 8.32
CA THR A 32 16.29 -10.34 7.43
C THR A 32 16.76 -9.23 6.48
N ASN A 33 18.02 -9.28 6.02
CA ASN A 33 18.55 -8.33 5.03
C ASN A 33 17.69 -8.24 3.76
N ASN A 34 17.05 -9.34 3.33
CA ASN A 34 16.13 -9.37 2.20
C ASN A 34 14.85 -8.56 2.49
N MET A 35 14.28 -8.71 3.69
CA MET A 35 13.11 -7.90 4.12
C MET A 35 13.48 -6.41 4.21
N LEU A 36 14.67 -6.10 4.72
CA LEU A 36 15.16 -4.73 4.82
C LEU A 36 15.31 -4.07 3.45
N ARG A 37 15.88 -4.78 2.46
CA ARG A 37 15.97 -4.28 1.09
C ARG A 37 14.59 -3.98 0.48
N ASN A 38 13.59 -4.81 0.73
CA ASN A 38 12.23 -4.57 0.26
C ASN A 38 11.60 -3.34 0.94
N ILE A 39 11.77 -3.20 2.26
CA ILE A 39 11.31 -2.01 3.01
C ILE A 39 11.97 -0.74 2.46
N LEU A 40 13.29 -0.76 2.24
CA LEU A 40 14.04 0.37 1.71
C LEU A 40 13.61 0.72 0.29
N ALA A 41 13.46 -0.26 -0.60
CA ALA A 41 13.03 -0.03 -1.98
C ALA A 41 11.62 0.58 -2.05
N GLN A 42 10.66 0.03 -1.30
CA GLN A 42 9.29 0.56 -1.25
C GLN A 42 9.24 1.97 -0.67
N SER A 43 9.99 2.21 0.42
CA SER A 43 10.02 3.53 1.07
C SER A 43 10.67 4.58 0.17
N MET A 44 11.78 4.24 -0.49
CA MET A 44 12.45 5.11 -1.45
C MET A 44 11.53 5.46 -2.64
N TYR A 45 10.84 4.46 -3.19
CA TYR A 45 9.86 4.70 -4.25
C TYR A 45 8.74 5.66 -3.80
N GLN A 46 8.17 5.42 -2.62
CA GLN A 46 7.09 6.25 -2.09
C GLN A 46 7.57 7.69 -1.85
N ILE A 47 8.78 7.88 -1.31
CA ILE A 47 9.39 9.21 -1.14
C ILE A 47 9.57 9.90 -2.49
N VAL A 48 10.12 9.22 -3.50
CA VAL A 48 10.35 9.80 -4.83
C VAL A 48 9.04 10.20 -5.50
N VAL A 49 8.00 9.35 -5.44
CA VAL A 49 6.69 9.65 -6.02
C VAL A 49 6.04 10.84 -5.32
N LEU A 50 6.01 10.85 -3.98
CA LEU A 50 5.40 11.96 -3.23
C LEU A 50 6.13 13.27 -3.45
N LEU A 51 7.48 13.27 -3.42
CA LEU A 51 8.27 14.48 -3.69
C LEU A 51 8.06 14.96 -5.14
N THR A 52 8.01 14.05 -6.10
CA THR A 52 7.73 14.41 -7.50
C THR A 52 6.36 15.07 -7.62
N PHE A 53 5.34 14.57 -6.92
CA PHE A 53 4.00 15.18 -6.90
C PHE A 53 3.94 16.49 -6.13
N GLN A 54 4.70 16.63 -5.04
CA GLN A 54 4.69 17.83 -4.22
C GLN A 54 5.40 19.00 -4.89
N PHE A 55 6.51 18.74 -5.60
CA PHE A 55 7.27 19.76 -6.34
C PHE A 55 6.76 19.99 -7.77
N ARG A 56 6.27 18.95 -8.45
CA ARG A 56 5.89 19.01 -9.87
C ARG A 56 4.38 18.96 -10.11
N GLY A 57 3.57 18.73 -9.08
CA GLY A 57 2.10 18.72 -9.18
C GLY A 57 1.52 20.07 -9.60
N GLU A 58 2.13 21.17 -9.18
CA GLU A 58 1.75 22.52 -9.59
C GLU A 58 2.00 22.75 -11.09
N SER A 59 3.15 22.32 -11.60
CA SER A 59 3.56 22.52 -12.99
C SER A 59 2.90 21.55 -13.98
N ILE A 60 2.48 20.35 -13.56
CA ILE A 60 1.89 19.34 -14.45
C ILE A 60 0.37 19.50 -14.58
N PHE A 61 -0.32 19.92 -13.54
CA PHE A 61 -1.79 19.99 -13.54
C PHE A 61 -2.37 21.40 -13.34
N GLY A 62 -1.58 22.42 -13.00
CA GLY A 62 -2.08 23.79 -12.78
C GLY A 62 -3.15 23.88 -11.69
N LEU A 63 -3.09 22.97 -10.71
CA LEU A 63 -4.12 22.80 -9.69
C LEU A 63 -3.85 23.65 -8.45
N ASN A 64 -4.92 24.12 -7.81
CA ASN A 64 -4.89 24.77 -6.51
C ASN A 64 -4.10 23.94 -5.48
N GLU A 65 -3.37 24.62 -4.61
CA GLU A 65 -2.50 24.03 -3.59
C GLU A 65 -3.21 22.96 -2.74
N LYS A 66 -4.49 23.17 -2.39
CA LYS A 66 -5.31 22.20 -1.64
C LYS A 66 -5.63 20.91 -2.38
N VAL A 67 -5.80 20.99 -3.71
CA VAL A 67 -6.08 19.80 -4.54
C VAL A 67 -4.82 18.95 -4.63
N LYS A 68 -3.65 19.57 -4.75
CA LYS A 68 -2.35 18.90 -4.71
C LYS A 68 -2.17 18.10 -3.42
N ASP A 69 -2.41 18.73 -2.27
CA ASP A 69 -2.28 18.05 -0.97
C ASP A 69 -3.25 16.85 -0.84
N THR A 70 -4.47 17.01 -1.35
CA THR A 70 -5.46 15.92 -1.37
C THR A 70 -5.01 14.78 -2.28
N MET A 71 -4.46 15.08 -3.45
CA MET A 71 -3.92 14.06 -4.37
C MET A 71 -2.73 13.33 -3.76
N VAL A 72 -1.80 14.05 -3.10
CA VAL A 72 -0.65 13.46 -2.42
C VAL A 72 -1.09 12.52 -1.30
N PHE A 73 -2.06 12.95 -0.48
CA PHE A 73 -2.65 12.10 0.56
C PHE A 73 -3.34 10.86 -0.04
N ASN A 74 -4.08 11.02 -1.13
CA ASN A 74 -4.79 9.91 -1.78
C ASN A 74 -3.81 8.89 -2.38
N ILE A 75 -2.79 9.35 -3.08
CA ILE A 75 -1.72 8.49 -3.63
C ILE A 75 -1.00 7.78 -2.49
N PHE A 76 -0.66 8.48 -1.39
CA PHE A 76 -0.02 7.87 -0.23
C PHE A 76 -0.84 6.70 0.32
N VAL A 77 -2.14 6.90 0.55
CA VAL A 77 -3.02 5.86 1.10
C VAL A 77 -3.17 4.69 0.15
N LEU A 78 -3.40 4.94 -1.15
CA LEU A 78 -3.51 3.88 -2.16
C LEU A 78 -2.21 3.07 -2.26
N CYS A 79 -1.04 3.74 -2.21
CA CYS A 79 0.26 3.06 -2.17
C CYS A 79 0.41 2.17 -0.92
N GLN A 80 -0.12 2.56 0.24
CA GLN A 80 -0.10 1.70 1.44
C GLN A 80 -0.93 0.42 1.25
N VAL A 81 -2.11 0.54 0.62
CA VAL A 81 -2.95 -0.62 0.30
C VAL A 81 -2.21 -1.60 -0.61
N PHE A 82 -1.57 -1.10 -1.67
CA PHE A 82 -0.78 -1.94 -2.58
C PHE A 82 0.46 -2.55 -1.90
N ASN A 83 1.12 -1.81 -0.99
CA ASN A 83 2.24 -2.31 -0.20
C ASN A 83 1.82 -3.48 0.72
N GLU A 84 0.66 -3.39 1.36
CA GLU A 84 0.14 -4.45 2.23
C GLU A 84 -0.07 -5.75 1.45
N ILE A 85 -0.53 -5.64 0.21
CA ILE A 85 -0.72 -6.80 -0.67
C ILE A 85 0.64 -7.36 -1.15
N ASN A 86 1.60 -6.52 -1.52
CA ASN A 86 2.95 -6.95 -1.92
C ASN A 86 3.68 -7.72 -0.81
N LYS A 87 3.53 -7.32 0.46
CA LYS A 87 4.11 -8.04 1.61
C LYS A 87 3.61 -9.47 1.74
N ARG A 88 2.42 -9.78 1.22
CA ARG A 88 1.82 -11.12 1.28
C ARG A 88 2.31 -12.06 0.18
N LYS A 89 2.88 -11.54 -0.90
CA LYS A 89 3.51 -12.34 -1.97
C LYS A 89 4.75 -13.11 -1.48
N PHE A 90 5.39 -12.66 -0.39
CA PHE A 90 6.59 -13.28 0.19
C PHE A 90 6.37 -14.70 0.73
N GLU A 91 5.13 -15.18 0.77
CA GLU A 91 4.77 -16.53 1.23
C GLU A 91 4.52 -17.56 0.11
N GLY A 92 4.80 -17.23 -1.16
CA GLY A 92 4.91 -18.26 -2.21
C GLY A 92 3.61 -18.69 -2.91
N GLU A 93 2.44 -18.30 -2.41
CA GLU A 93 1.15 -18.57 -3.08
C GLU A 93 0.77 -17.48 -4.10
N ASN A 94 -0.01 -17.86 -5.12
CA ASN A 94 -0.60 -16.92 -6.08
C ASN A 94 -1.48 -15.88 -5.36
N VAL A 95 -0.99 -14.64 -5.28
CA VAL A 95 -1.61 -13.51 -4.56
C VAL A 95 -3.09 -13.34 -4.90
N TYR A 96 -3.46 -13.47 -6.17
CA TYR A 96 -4.85 -13.29 -6.62
C TYR A 96 -5.80 -14.37 -6.07
N GLU A 97 -5.38 -15.62 -6.10
CA GLU A 97 -6.17 -16.76 -5.63
C GLU A 97 -6.34 -16.69 -4.10
N TRP A 98 -5.29 -16.25 -3.41
CA TRP A 98 -5.29 -16.06 -1.97
C TRP A 98 -6.18 -14.90 -1.51
N ILE A 99 -6.14 -13.75 -2.21
CA ILE A 99 -6.98 -12.57 -1.89
C ILE A 99 -8.46 -12.92 -1.99
N CYS A 100 -8.86 -13.65 -3.03
CA CYS A 100 -10.25 -14.08 -3.21
C CYS A 100 -10.70 -15.08 -2.13
N LYS A 101 -9.78 -15.89 -1.61
CA LYS A 101 -10.07 -16.89 -0.57
C LYS A 101 -10.19 -16.27 0.82
N ASN A 102 -9.42 -15.23 1.13
CA ASN A 102 -9.41 -14.63 2.47
C ASN A 102 -10.30 -13.37 2.60
N LYS A 103 -11.57 -13.60 2.96
CA LYS A 103 -12.59 -12.54 3.12
C LYS A 103 -12.22 -11.46 4.15
N LEU A 104 -11.45 -11.81 5.20
CA LEU A 104 -11.01 -10.83 6.21
C LEU A 104 -10.07 -9.77 5.61
N PHE A 105 -9.17 -10.19 4.72
CA PHE A 105 -8.26 -9.27 4.05
C PHE A 105 -8.98 -8.34 3.09
N LEU A 106 -9.89 -8.92 2.29
CA LEU A 106 -10.74 -8.14 1.39
C LEU A 106 -11.60 -7.14 2.16
N GLY A 107 -12.09 -7.52 3.34
CA GLY A 107 -12.82 -6.63 4.25
C GLY A 107 -11.98 -5.44 4.71
N ILE A 108 -10.72 -5.65 5.09
CA ILE A 108 -9.83 -4.57 5.56
C ILE A 108 -9.45 -3.61 4.42
N ILE A 109 -9.16 -4.15 3.23
CA ILE A 109 -8.93 -3.31 2.03
C ILE A 109 -10.20 -2.53 1.68
N GLY A 110 -11.36 -3.19 1.67
CA GLY A 110 -12.65 -2.56 1.38
C GLY A 110 -12.98 -1.43 2.35
N ILE A 111 -12.85 -1.67 3.66
CA ILE A 111 -13.04 -0.65 4.70
C ILE A 111 -12.07 0.52 4.47
N THR A 112 -10.81 0.25 4.15
CA THR A 112 -9.81 1.30 3.91
C THR A 112 -10.18 2.16 2.70
N ILE A 113 -10.64 1.56 1.60
CA ILE A 113 -11.09 2.29 0.40
C ILE A 113 -12.35 3.12 0.71
N VAL A 114 -13.33 2.55 1.42
CA VAL A 114 -14.56 3.25 1.78
C VAL A 114 -14.26 4.46 2.67
N VAL A 115 -13.45 4.26 3.72
CA VAL A 115 -13.02 5.36 4.60
C VAL A 115 -12.26 6.41 3.78
N GLN A 116 -11.42 6.00 2.83
CA GLN A 116 -10.68 6.93 1.99
C GLN A 116 -11.58 7.78 1.11
N VAL A 117 -12.60 7.18 0.47
CA VAL A 117 -13.61 7.92 -0.30
C VAL A 117 -14.37 8.89 0.59
N VAL A 118 -14.78 8.46 1.79
CA VAL A 118 -15.47 9.33 2.76
C VAL A 118 -14.59 10.51 3.16
N ILE A 119 -13.30 10.28 3.40
CA ILE A 119 -12.37 11.36 3.79
C ILE A 119 -12.25 12.40 2.66
N VAL A 120 -12.04 11.95 1.43
CA VAL A 120 -11.81 12.82 0.26
C VAL A 120 -13.09 13.52 -0.21
N GLU A 121 -14.26 12.89 -0.10
CA GLU A 121 -15.52 13.46 -0.58
C GLU A 121 -16.25 14.30 0.47
N PHE A 122 -16.25 13.85 1.74
CA PHE A 122 -17.11 14.41 2.79
C PHE A 122 -16.35 15.16 3.89
N LEU A 123 -15.06 14.89 4.12
CA LEU A 123 -14.29 15.52 5.19
C LEU A 123 -13.47 16.75 4.74
N ASN A 124 -13.81 17.35 3.59
CA ASN A 124 -13.11 18.51 3.03
C ASN A 124 -12.93 19.69 4.00
N LYS A 125 -13.92 19.98 4.83
CA LYS A 125 -13.84 21.06 5.84
C LYS A 125 -12.93 20.73 7.04
N PHE A 126 -12.80 19.46 7.42
CA PHE A 126 -12.00 19.05 8.59
C PHE A 126 -10.57 18.68 8.22
N ALA A 127 -10.37 18.12 7.02
CA ALA A 127 -9.09 17.64 6.54
C ALA A 127 -8.35 18.67 5.65
N ASN A 128 -8.94 19.86 5.41
CA ASN A 128 -8.45 20.84 4.43
C ASN A 128 -8.26 20.25 3.01
N THR A 129 -9.02 19.20 2.70
CA THR A 129 -8.99 18.56 1.39
C THR A 129 -9.99 19.21 0.45
N GLU A 130 -9.74 19.09 -0.86
CA GLU A 130 -10.66 19.50 -1.91
C GLU A 130 -11.17 18.28 -2.65
N ARG A 131 -12.39 18.40 -3.17
CA ARG A 131 -13.02 17.35 -3.96
C ARG A 131 -12.20 17.05 -5.22
N LEU A 132 -11.81 15.79 -5.39
CA LEU A 132 -11.12 15.34 -6.60
C LEU A 132 -12.12 15.06 -7.71
N ASN A 133 -11.79 15.51 -8.93
CA ASN A 133 -12.51 15.08 -10.12
C ASN A 133 -12.19 13.61 -10.45
N TRP A 134 -13.08 12.92 -11.15
CA TRP A 134 -12.90 11.53 -11.60
C TRP A 134 -11.58 11.32 -12.36
N GLY A 135 -11.14 12.29 -13.17
CA GLY A 135 -9.86 12.23 -13.88
C GLY A 135 -8.62 12.34 -12.97
N GLN A 136 -8.73 13.06 -11.85
CA GLN A 136 -7.66 13.11 -10.84
C GLN A 136 -7.65 11.81 -10.03
N TRP A 137 -8.82 11.30 -9.69
CA TRP A 137 -8.99 10.00 -9.04
C TRP A 137 -8.36 8.87 -9.85
N SER A 138 -8.65 8.81 -11.16
CA SER A 138 -8.05 7.80 -12.06
C SER A 138 -6.53 7.97 -12.17
N SER A 139 -6.03 9.20 -12.21
CA SER A 139 -4.58 9.47 -12.21
C SER A 139 -3.93 8.96 -10.92
N CYS A 140 -4.51 9.27 -9.75
CA CYS A 140 -4.04 8.79 -8.45
C CYS A 140 -4.03 7.26 -8.37
N ILE A 141 -5.10 6.60 -8.83
CA ILE A 141 -5.18 5.13 -8.90
C ILE A 141 -4.10 4.59 -9.84
N GLY A 142 -3.92 5.18 -11.02
CA GLY A 142 -2.92 4.74 -12.00
C GLY A 142 -1.50 4.80 -11.43
N ILE A 143 -1.13 5.89 -10.78
CA ILE A 143 0.18 6.06 -10.14
C ILE A 143 0.36 5.07 -9.00
N ALA A 144 -0.66 4.92 -8.15
CA ALA A 144 -0.62 3.97 -7.05
C ALA A 144 -0.50 2.53 -7.57
N ALA A 145 -1.17 2.19 -8.67
CA ALA A 145 -1.08 0.89 -9.33
C ALA A 145 0.33 0.61 -9.90
N VAL A 146 1.10 1.62 -10.29
CA VAL A 146 2.52 1.45 -10.70
C VAL A 146 3.40 1.00 -9.52
N SER A 147 2.99 1.25 -8.27
CA SER A 147 3.68 0.75 -7.07
C SER A 147 3.61 -0.78 -6.95
N TRP A 148 2.58 -1.39 -7.55
CA TRP A 148 2.34 -2.84 -7.50
C TRP A 148 3.42 -3.65 -8.23
N PRO A 149 3.72 -3.43 -9.53
CA PRO A 149 4.75 -4.17 -10.24
C PRO A 149 6.14 -3.95 -9.64
N ILE A 150 6.42 -2.78 -9.05
CA ILE A 150 7.73 -2.50 -8.44
C ILE A 150 7.96 -3.40 -7.21
N GLY A 151 6.98 -3.53 -6.32
CA GLY A 151 7.08 -4.48 -5.21
C GLY A 151 7.13 -5.94 -5.69
N SER A 152 6.40 -6.28 -6.75
CA SER A 152 6.46 -7.60 -7.39
C SER A 152 7.83 -7.92 -8.00
N GLN A 153 8.47 -6.96 -8.68
CA GLN A 153 9.75 -7.12 -9.37
C GLN A 153 10.91 -7.20 -8.38
N VAL A 154 10.89 -6.38 -7.32
CA VAL A 154 11.87 -6.45 -6.22
C VAL A 154 11.78 -7.79 -5.49
N VAL A 155 10.58 -8.32 -5.29
CA VAL A 155 10.36 -9.66 -4.69
C VAL A 155 10.76 -10.79 -5.65
N MET A 156 10.47 -10.67 -6.95
CA MET A 156 10.78 -11.70 -7.96
C MET A 156 12.28 -11.78 -8.28
N CYS A 157 13.03 -10.70 -8.11
CA CYS A 157 14.50 -10.68 -8.24
C CYS A 157 15.21 -11.31 -7.02
N MET A 158 14.48 -11.73 -5.97
CA MET A 158 15.01 -12.36 -4.76
C MET A 158 14.70 -13.86 -4.61
N LEU A 159 13.84 -14.41 -5.48
CA LEU A 159 13.58 -15.86 -5.60
C LEU A 159 14.59 -16.48 -6.57
#